data_AF-A0A1V4RTK0-F1
#
_entry.id   AF-A0A1V4RTK0-F1
#
_cell.length_a   1.000
_cell.length_b   1.000
_cell.length_c   1.000
_cell.angle_alpha   90.00
_cell.angle_beta   90.00
_cell.angle_gamma   90.00
#
_symmetry.space_group_name_H-M   'P 1'
#
loop_
_entity.id
_entity.type
_entity.pdbx_description
1 polymer ?
#
loop_
_entity_poly.entity_id
_entity_poly.type
_entity_poly.pdbx_seq_one_letter_code
_entity_poly.pdbx_strand_id
1 'polypeptide(L)'
;MKNHSISPGIFLILGCLFAFLWGPPGYAKAQTQSAPVSSRSEFKNNEAIKDFLLLSLKEKKRLFSGLSEDEKKGVFESLSETDKEKLFTNLSEAERKGLFISLEDADKQELFNNLNEADRESLLINLSKADKIFLFEGLTDIEKKEWLQKYPDLALIIRHK
;
A
#
# COMPACT_ATOMS: atom_id res chain seq x y z
N MET A 1 -46.63 18.32 -24.94
CA MET A 1 -46.94 18.05 -23.51
C MET A 1 -45.87 17.08 -23.03
N LYS A 2 -44.81 17.58 -22.39
CA LYS A 2 -44.65 17.76 -20.93
C LYS A 2 -44.33 16.45 -20.19
N ASN A 3 -43.09 16.41 -19.66
CA ASN A 3 -42.68 15.93 -18.33
C ASN A 3 -42.11 14.48 -18.24
N HIS A 4 -40.80 14.32 -17.97
CA HIS A 4 -40.13 14.01 -16.66
C HIS A 4 -40.26 12.50 -16.30
N SER A 5 -39.32 11.73 -15.72
CA SER A 5 -38.03 11.93 -15.03
C SER A 5 -37.49 10.55 -14.56
N ILE A 6 -36.14 10.41 -14.44
CA ILE A 6 -35.37 9.82 -13.30
C ILE A 6 -35.62 8.32 -12.93
N SER A 7 -34.70 7.37 -13.21
CA SER A 7 -33.48 6.95 -12.45
C SER A 7 -33.73 5.67 -11.58
N PRO A 8 -32.79 5.17 -10.75
CA PRO A 8 -31.80 4.12 -10.99
C PRO A 8 -32.07 2.83 -10.18
N GLY A 9 -31.58 1.66 -10.61
CA GLY A 9 -31.78 0.45 -9.79
C GLY A 9 -31.23 -0.86 -10.35
N ILE A 10 -29.98 -0.89 -10.79
CA ILE A 10 -29.26 -2.15 -10.99
C ILE A 10 -28.48 -2.41 -9.70
N PHE A 11 -29.14 -3.03 -8.72
CA PHE A 11 -28.49 -3.58 -7.54
C PHE A 11 -28.68 -5.10 -7.52
N LEU A 12 -27.65 -5.72 -8.07
CA LEU A 12 -27.09 -7.04 -7.80
C LEU A 12 -27.64 -7.76 -6.55
N ILE A 13 -28.32 -8.88 -6.82
CA ILE A 13 -28.23 -10.20 -6.16
C ILE A 13 -27.89 -10.16 -4.66
N LEU A 14 -28.95 -10.12 -3.84
CA LEU A 14 -28.90 -10.39 -2.41
C LEU A 14 -29.30 -11.84 -2.14
N GLY A 15 -28.55 -12.49 -1.25
CA GLY A 15 -28.49 -13.92 -1.06
C GLY A 15 -29.72 -14.57 -0.40
N CYS A 16 -29.82 -15.88 -0.64
CA CYS A 16 -30.52 -16.87 0.19
C CYS A 16 -30.12 -18.26 -0.32
N LEU A 17 -29.22 -18.95 0.39
CA LEU A 17 -29.17 -20.41 0.32
C LEU A 17 -29.07 -20.95 1.75
N PHE A 18 -30.23 -21.47 2.15
CA PHE A 18 -30.62 -21.99 3.45
C PHE A 18 -29.69 -23.10 3.95
N ALA A 19 -29.47 -23.09 5.26
CA ALA A 19 -28.84 -24.17 6.01
C ALA A 19 -29.85 -25.28 6.40
N PHE A 20 -29.27 -26.39 6.87
CA PHE A 20 -29.84 -27.51 7.65
C PHE A 20 -30.54 -28.66 6.90
N LEU A 21 -29.89 -29.85 6.86
CA LEU A 21 -30.33 -31.05 7.60
C LEU A 21 -29.37 -32.26 7.47
N TRP A 22 -28.97 -32.84 8.62
CA TRP A 22 -28.43 -34.21 8.87
C TRP A 22 -26.92 -34.54 8.73
N GLY A 23 -26.26 -34.88 9.86
CA GLY A 23 -24.97 -35.59 9.96
C GLY A 23 -24.56 -35.85 11.44
N PRO A 24 -24.07 -37.05 11.83
CA PRO A 24 -23.98 -37.48 13.24
C PRO A 24 -22.72 -36.99 13.99
N PRO A 25 -22.67 -37.11 15.34
CA PRO A 25 -21.64 -36.50 16.18
C PRO A 25 -20.38 -37.37 16.29
N GLY A 26 -19.20 -36.79 16.10
CA GLY A 26 -17.95 -37.51 16.32
C GLY A 26 -16.68 -36.70 16.04
N TYR A 27 -15.96 -36.41 17.12
CA TYR A 27 -14.50 -36.20 17.23
C TYR A 27 -13.81 -35.09 16.40
N ALA A 28 -13.57 -33.99 17.12
CA ALA A 28 -12.31 -33.24 17.22
C ALA A 28 -11.33 -33.22 16.02
N LYS A 29 -11.15 -32.01 15.47
CA LYS A 29 -9.88 -31.27 15.49
C LYS A 29 -10.21 -29.80 15.28
N ALA A 30 -9.79 -28.95 16.22
CA ALA A 30 -9.83 -27.51 16.07
C ALA A 30 -8.89 -27.12 14.93
N GLN A 31 -9.43 -27.06 13.72
CA GLN A 31 -8.89 -26.19 12.70
C GLN A 31 -9.52 -24.84 12.96
N THR A 32 -8.72 -23.93 13.52
CA THR A 32 -8.98 -22.51 13.49
C THR A 32 -9.02 -22.11 12.02
N GLN A 33 -10.18 -22.29 11.42
CA GLN A 33 -10.49 -21.80 10.09
C GLN A 33 -10.57 -20.28 10.28
N SER A 34 -9.42 -19.62 10.09
CA SER A 34 -9.36 -18.16 10.02
C SER A 34 -10.35 -17.76 8.96
N ALA A 35 -11.41 -17.09 9.40
CA ALA A 35 -12.38 -16.50 8.51
C ALA A 35 -11.61 -15.64 7.49
N PRO A 36 -12.03 -15.60 6.21
CA PRO A 36 -11.50 -14.59 5.32
C PRO A 36 -11.79 -13.24 5.98
N VAL A 37 -10.73 -12.51 6.37
CA VAL A 37 -10.81 -11.14 6.89
C VAL A 37 -11.60 -10.33 5.87
N SER A 38 -12.89 -10.23 6.13
CA SER A 38 -13.92 -9.69 5.26
C SER A 38 -14.66 -8.67 6.08
N SER A 39 -13.95 -7.59 6.41
CA SER A 39 -14.57 -6.31 6.72
C SER A 39 -13.56 -5.19 6.54
N ARG A 40 -13.88 -4.34 5.58
CA ARG A 40 -13.22 -3.12 5.08
C ARG A 40 -13.10 -2.00 6.13
N SER A 41 -13.04 -2.35 7.42
CA SER A 41 -13.00 -1.42 8.54
C SER A 41 -12.15 -1.92 9.72
N GLU A 42 -11.54 -3.11 9.61
CA GLU A 42 -10.89 -3.77 10.75
C GLU A 42 -9.43 -3.36 10.98
N PHE A 43 -8.77 -2.75 9.99
CA PHE A 43 -7.35 -2.38 10.09
C PHE A 43 -7.04 -1.21 11.04
N LYS A 44 -8.06 -0.61 11.67
CA LYS A 44 -7.90 0.41 12.71
C LYS A 44 -7.63 -0.19 14.10
N ASN A 45 -7.84 -1.50 14.28
CA ASN A 45 -7.61 -2.18 15.56
C ASN A 45 -6.24 -2.86 15.56
N ASN A 46 -5.53 -2.77 16.69
CA ASN A 46 -4.19 -3.34 16.88
C ASN A 46 -4.09 -4.86 16.62
N GLU A 47 -5.20 -5.59 16.68
CA GLU A 47 -5.26 -7.03 16.43
C GLU A 47 -5.17 -7.38 14.94
N ALA A 48 -5.87 -6.65 14.06
CA ALA A 48 -5.80 -6.85 12.61
C ALA A 48 -4.40 -6.54 12.04
N ILE A 49 -3.72 -5.55 12.64
CA ILE A 49 -2.32 -5.22 12.30
C ILE A 49 -1.38 -6.36 12.73
N LYS A 50 -1.58 -6.93 13.92
CA LYS A 50 -0.78 -8.08 14.38
C LYS A 50 -0.96 -9.28 13.46
N ASP A 51 -2.20 -9.58 13.07
CA ASP A 51 -2.49 -10.66 12.13
C ASP A 51 -1.83 -10.40 10.77
N PHE A 52 -1.87 -9.16 10.27
CA PHE A 52 -1.18 -8.77 9.04
C PHE A 52 0.33 -9.01 9.12
N LEU A 53 0.96 -8.69 10.25
CA LEU A 53 2.40 -8.88 10.44
C LEU A 53 2.82 -10.35 10.38
N LEU A 54 1.95 -11.28 10.78
CA LEU A 54 2.19 -12.73 10.77
C LEU A 54 2.02 -13.38 9.38
N LEU A 55 1.45 -12.67 8.41
CA LEU A 55 1.21 -13.20 7.07
C LEU A 55 2.49 -13.34 6.24
N SER A 56 2.44 -14.24 5.25
CA SER A 56 3.47 -14.27 4.22
C SER A 56 3.47 -13.00 3.37
N LEU A 57 4.61 -12.67 2.76
CA LEU A 57 4.74 -11.47 1.91
C LEU A 57 3.70 -11.44 0.76
N LYS A 58 3.39 -12.61 0.18
CA LYS A 58 2.39 -12.73 -0.89
C LYS A 58 0.99 -12.39 -0.39
N GLU A 59 0.64 -12.82 0.82
CA GLU A 59 -0.65 -12.52 1.45
C GLU A 59 -0.72 -11.05 1.88
N LYS A 60 0.35 -10.51 2.48
CA LYS A 60 0.48 -9.09 2.80
C LYS A 60 0.21 -8.23 1.58
N LYS A 61 0.89 -8.50 0.46
CA LYS A 61 0.68 -7.77 -0.81
C LYS A 61 -0.78 -7.86 -1.26
N ARG A 62 -1.34 -9.07 -1.32
CA ARG A 62 -2.73 -9.28 -1.79
C ARG A 62 -3.73 -8.48 -0.95
N LEU A 63 -3.58 -8.50 0.38
CA LEU A 63 -4.46 -7.74 1.27
C LEU A 63 -4.24 -6.25 1.11
N PHE A 64 -2.98 -5.80 1.11
CA PHE A 64 -2.60 -4.40 0.98
C PHE A 64 -3.15 -3.75 -0.30
N SER A 65 -3.08 -4.45 -1.44
CA SER A 65 -3.65 -3.99 -2.71
C SER A 65 -5.18 -3.81 -2.65
N GLY A 66 -5.88 -4.52 -1.76
CA GLY A 66 -7.32 -4.43 -1.57
C GLY A 66 -7.79 -3.36 -0.58
N LEU A 67 -6.86 -2.70 0.13
CA LEU A 67 -7.16 -1.65 1.10
C LEU A 67 -7.49 -0.32 0.43
N SER A 68 -8.25 0.53 1.12
CA SER A 68 -8.34 1.95 0.78
C SER A 68 -7.01 2.67 1.04
N GLU A 69 -6.81 3.85 0.45
CA GLU A 69 -5.55 4.60 0.62
C GLU A 69 -5.27 4.97 2.08
N ASP A 70 -6.30 5.36 2.84
CA ASP A 70 -6.17 5.66 4.28
C ASP A 70 -5.77 4.42 5.09
N GLU A 71 -6.33 3.25 4.75
CA GLU A 71 -5.97 1.98 5.39
C GLU A 71 -4.57 1.54 5.01
N LYS A 72 -4.16 1.73 3.75
CA LYS A 72 -2.78 1.46 3.30
C LYS A 72 -1.79 2.29 4.09
N LYS A 73 -2.04 3.59 4.24
CA LYS A 73 -1.20 4.50 5.02
C LYS A 73 -1.07 4.02 6.47
N GLY A 74 -2.19 3.79 7.16
CA GLY A 74 -2.17 3.34 8.55
C GLY A 74 -1.50 1.98 8.75
N VAL A 75 -1.73 1.02 7.85
CA VAL A 75 -1.03 -0.27 7.88
C VAL A 75 0.46 -0.06 7.66
N PHE A 76 0.84 0.70 6.64
CA PHE A 76 2.25 0.93 6.28
C PHE A 76 3.02 1.61 7.42
N GLU A 77 2.44 2.63 8.06
CA GLU A 77 3.02 3.31 9.22
C GLU A 77 3.22 2.39 10.43
N SER A 78 2.37 1.38 10.58
CA SER A 78 2.46 0.40 11.68
C SER A 78 3.50 -0.70 11.47
N LEU A 79 4.08 -0.81 10.27
CA LEU A 79 5.09 -1.80 9.96
C LEU A 79 6.47 -1.39 10.49
N SER A 80 7.30 -2.40 10.77
CA SER A 80 8.74 -2.16 10.95
C SER A 80 9.38 -1.64 9.66
N GLU A 81 10.47 -0.87 9.74
CA GLU A 81 11.17 -0.36 8.55
C GLU A 81 11.54 -1.47 7.55
N THR A 82 11.99 -2.63 8.05
CA THR A 82 12.29 -3.79 7.21
C THR A 82 11.06 -4.36 6.51
N ASP A 83 9.89 -4.37 7.17
CA ASP A 83 8.64 -4.82 6.55
C ASP A 83 8.09 -3.78 5.56
N LYS A 84 8.25 -2.48 5.85
CA LYS A 84 7.93 -1.38 4.93
C LYS A 84 8.70 -1.54 3.62
N GLU A 85 10.02 -1.69 3.70
CA GLU A 85 10.89 -1.90 2.54
C GLU A 85 10.45 -3.13 1.73
N LYS A 86 10.31 -4.29 2.37
CA LYS A 86 9.91 -5.54 1.70
C LYS A 86 8.54 -5.43 1.04
N LEU A 87 7.56 -4.85 1.74
CA LEU A 87 6.23 -4.67 1.17
C LEU A 87 6.29 -3.71 -0.02
N PHE A 88 6.90 -2.54 0.17
CA PHE A 88 7.00 -1.49 -0.84
C PHE A 88 7.66 -1.98 -2.13
N THR A 89 8.81 -2.65 -2.03
CA THR A 89 9.55 -3.19 -3.17
C THR A 89 8.79 -4.31 -3.91
N ASN A 90 7.83 -4.96 -3.25
CA ASN A 90 6.99 -5.99 -3.85
C ASN A 90 5.70 -5.45 -4.46
N LEU A 91 5.35 -4.18 -4.25
CA LEU A 91 4.21 -3.54 -4.91
C LEU A 91 4.51 -3.27 -6.39
N SER A 92 3.46 -3.14 -7.19
CA SER A 92 3.61 -2.62 -8.56
C SER A 92 4.07 -1.16 -8.53
N GLU A 93 4.66 -0.68 -9.62
CA GLU A 93 5.16 0.69 -9.72
C GLU A 93 4.06 1.74 -9.42
N ALA A 94 2.85 1.52 -9.94
CA ALA A 94 1.71 2.39 -9.71
C ALA A 94 1.28 2.42 -8.23
N GLU A 95 1.26 1.25 -7.57
CA GLU A 95 0.97 1.15 -6.14
C GLU A 95 2.04 1.79 -5.28
N ARG A 96 3.33 1.59 -5.60
CA ARG A 96 4.45 2.25 -4.92
C ARG A 96 4.31 3.76 -5.01
N LYS A 97 4.05 4.29 -6.21
CA LYS A 97 3.88 5.72 -6.43
C LYS A 97 2.69 6.26 -5.64
N GLY A 98 1.53 5.61 -5.73
CA GLY A 98 0.32 6.01 -5.01
C GLY A 98 0.52 6.02 -3.49
N LEU A 99 1.11 4.97 -2.94
CA LEU A 99 1.45 4.90 -1.53
C LEU A 99 2.45 6.01 -1.17
N PHE A 100 3.53 6.16 -1.92
CA PHE A 100 4.57 7.14 -1.64
C PHE A 100 4.04 8.58 -1.57
N ILE A 101 3.17 8.98 -2.51
CA ILE A 101 2.59 10.34 -2.49
C ILE A 101 1.59 10.55 -1.35
N SER A 102 1.02 9.47 -0.80
CA SER A 102 0.06 9.52 0.31
C SER A 102 0.72 9.65 1.70
N LEU A 103 2.01 9.32 1.78
CA LEU A 103 2.80 9.43 3.01
C LEU A 103 3.08 10.89 3.38
N GLU A 104 3.35 11.14 4.65
CA GLU A 104 3.89 12.43 5.09
C GLU A 104 5.34 12.58 4.60
N ASP A 105 5.80 13.82 4.48
CA ASP A 105 7.12 14.15 3.94
C ASP A 105 8.27 13.52 4.74
N ALA A 106 8.13 13.40 6.06
CA ALA A 106 9.11 12.71 6.90
C ALA A 106 9.20 11.21 6.57
N ASP A 107 8.05 10.54 6.46
CA ASP A 107 7.98 9.10 6.15
C ASP A 107 8.46 8.80 4.72
N LYS A 108 8.20 9.71 3.77
CA LYS A 108 8.75 9.63 2.40
C LYS A 108 10.28 9.61 2.42
N GLN A 109 10.88 10.53 3.19
CA GLN A 109 12.33 10.64 3.25
C GLN A 109 12.96 9.44 3.95
N GLU A 110 12.37 8.99 5.06
CA GLU A 110 12.83 7.79 5.78
C GLU A 110 12.74 6.55 4.90
N LEU A 111 11.59 6.32 4.26
CA LEU A 111 11.42 5.20 3.33
C LEU A 111 12.44 5.27 2.19
N PHE A 112 12.62 6.44 1.56
CA PHE A 112 13.57 6.60 0.48
C PHE A 112 15.01 6.29 0.90
N ASN A 113 15.41 6.71 2.10
CA ASN A 113 16.74 6.45 2.64
C ASN A 113 16.95 4.98 3.01
N ASN A 114 15.90 4.27 3.41
CA ASN A 114 15.92 2.84 3.75
C ASN A 114 15.91 1.92 2.52
N LEU A 115 15.50 2.42 1.35
CA LEU A 115 15.56 1.65 0.10
C LEU A 115 17.01 1.49 -0.39
N ASN A 116 17.29 0.34 -1.02
CA ASN A 116 18.53 0.15 -1.76
C ASN A 116 18.61 1.07 -3.00
N GLU A 117 19.80 1.21 -3.58
CA GLU A 117 20.07 2.12 -4.71
C GLU A 117 19.15 1.86 -5.91
N ALA A 118 18.96 0.59 -6.31
CA ALA A 118 18.14 0.23 -7.46
C ALA A 118 16.65 0.60 -7.26
N ASP A 119 16.12 0.39 -6.05
CA ASP A 119 14.76 0.76 -5.70
C ASP A 119 14.58 2.27 -5.59
N ARG A 120 15.57 2.99 -5.04
CA ARG A 120 15.60 4.46 -5.03
C ARG A 120 15.54 5.02 -6.44
N GLU A 121 16.34 4.47 -7.37
CA GLU A 121 16.33 4.90 -8.78
C GLU A 121 14.99 4.64 -9.45
N SER A 122 14.48 3.43 -9.30
CA SER A 122 13.20 3.02 -9.85
C SER A 122 12.06 3.91 -9.34
N LEU A 123 12.09 4.26 -8.06
CA LEU A 123 11.10 5.18 -7.48
C LEU A 123 11.29 6.59 -8.05
N LEU A 124 12.52 7.11 -7.99
CA LEU A 124 12.83 8.48 -8.37
C LEU A 124 12.45 8.76 -9.81
N ILE A 125 12.76 7.88 -10.77
CA ILE A 125 12.43 8.06 -12.20
C ILE A 125 10.91 8.26 -12.42
N ASN A 126 10.08 7.55 -11.65
CA ASN A 126 8.62 7.51 -11.83
C ASN A 126 7.85 8.57 -11.03
N LEU A 127 8.55 9.34 -10.19
CA LEU A 127 7.99 10.44 -9.43
C LEU A 127 7.85 11.73 -10.23
N SER A 128 6.99 12.63 -9.72
CA SER A 128 6.82 13.98 -10.28
C SER A 128 8.09 14.82 -10.10
N LYS A 129 8.22 15.92 -10.85
CA LYS A 129 9.32 16.87 -10.66
C LYS A 129 9.38 17.41 -9.23
N ALA A 130 8.24 17.72 -8.62
CA ALA A 130 8.18 18.26 -7.27
C ALA A 130 8.69 17.24 -6.23
N ASP A 131 8.22 16.00 -6.32
CA ASP A 131 8.65 14.94 -5.39
C ASP A 131 10.14 14.59 -5.57
N LYS A 132 10.63 14.59 -6.82
CA LYS A 132 12.06 14.43 -7.12
C LYS A 132 12.90 15.50 -6.43
N ILE A 133 12.48 16.77 -6.52
CA ILE A 133 13.17 17.89 -5.87
C ILE A 133 13.13 17.72 -4.35
N PHE A 134 11.96 17.42 -3.79
CA PHE A 134 11.80 17.20 -2.35
C PHE A 134 12.78 16.15 -1.82
N LEU A 135 12.80 14.95 -2.42
CA LEU A 135 13.70 13.88 -1.98
C LEU A 135 15.17 14.24 -2.17
N PHE A 136 15.48 14.88 -3.29
CA PHE A 136 16.83 15.32 -3.57
C PHE A 136 17.32 16.35 -2.55
N GLU A 137 16.45 17.27 -2.10
CA GLU A 137 16.78 18.25 -1.06
C GLU A 137 17.09 17.58 0.28
N GLY A 138 16.39 16.49 0.62
CA GLY A 138 16.64 15.69 1.82
C GLY A 138 17.88 14.82 1.80
N LEU A 139 18.60 14.72 0.67
CA LEU A 139 19.86 13.98 0.57
C LEU A 139 21.05 14.71 1.20
N THR A 140 22.03 13.95 1.65
CA THR A 140 23.33 14.50 2.07
C THR A 140 24.10 15.06 0.87
N ASP A 141 25.04 15.98 1.10
CA ASP A 141 25.85 16.58 0.02
C ASP A 141 26.68 15.54 -0.75
N ILE A 142 27.07 14.44 -0.10
CA ILE A 142 27.80 13.33 -0.73
C ILE A 142 26.86 12.59 -1.68
N GLU A 143 25.69 12.17 -1.20
CA GLU A 143 24.70 11.49 -2.03
C GLU A 143 24.25 12.39 -3.20
N LYS A 144 24.00 13.68 -2.95
CA LYS A 144 23.67 14.64 -4.02
C LYS A 144 24.72 14.62 -5.13
N LYS A 145 26.01 14.61 -4.77
CA LYS A 145 27.10 14.54 -5.76
C LYS A 145 27.08 13.22 -6.53
N GLU A 146 26.92 12.09 -5.85
CA GLU A 146 26.85 10.77 -6.48
C GLU A 146 25.67 10.68 -7.47
N TRP A 147 24.48 11.11 -7.03
CA TRP A 147 23.28 11.15 -7.87
C TRP A 147 23.44 12.07 -9.08
N LEU A 148 24.04 13.25 -8.94
CA LEU A 148 24.27 14.17 -10.06
C LEU A 148 25.36 13.68 -11.01
N GLN A 149 26.34 12.89 -10.55
CA GLN A 149 27.32 12.24 -11.42
C GLN A 149 26.66 11.15 -12.27
N LYS A 150 25.76 10.36 -11.66
CA LYS A 150 25.06 9.27 -12.34
C LYS A 150 23.93 9.76 -13.24
N TYR A 151 23.20 10.79 -12.81
CA TYR A 151 22.04 11.38 -13.47
C TYR A 151 22.20 12.90 -13.63
N PRO A 152 23.01 13.35 -14.60
CA PRO A 152 23.28 14.78 -14.80
C PRO A 152 22.04 15.58 -15.22
N ASP A 153 21.04 14.92 -15.82
CA ASP A 153 19.73 15.51 -16.16
C ASP A 153 18.91 15.88 -14.91
N LEU A 154 19.13 15.20 -13.78
CA LEU A 154 18.53 15.57 -12.50
C LEU A 154 18.93 17.00 -12.09
N ALA A 155 20.14 17.45 -12.44
CA ALA A 155 20.58 18.82 -12.22
C ALA A 155 19.69 19.85 -12.93
N LEU A 156 19.20 19.51 -14.14
CA LEU A 156 18.29 20.39 -14.88
C LEU A 156 16.93 20.47 -14.18
N ILE A 157 16.44 19.34 -13.67
CA ILE A 157 15.19 19.26 -12.92
C ILE A 157 15.28 20.14 -11.67
N ILE A 158 16.37 20.05 -10.91
CA ILE A 158 16.55 20.78 -9.64
C ILE A 158 16.82 22.28 -9.85
N ARG A 159 17.57 22.67 -10.89
CA ARG A 159 17.94 24.07 -11.12
C ARG A 159 16.74 24.97 -11.47
N HIS A 160 15.67 24.40 -12.00
CA HIS A 160 14.44 25.12 -12.38
C HIS A 160 13.38 25.08 -11.26
N LYS A 161 13.77 25.40 -10.02
CA LYS A 161 12.86 25.54 -8.87
C LYS A 161 12.04 26.84 -8.98
#